data_AF-A0A7S2IIT1-F1
#
_entry.id   AF-A0A7S2IIT1-F1
#
_cell.length_a   1.000
_cell.length_b   1.000
_cell.length_c   1.000
_cell.angle_alpha   90.00
_cell.angle_beta   90.00
_cell.angle_gamma   90.00
#
_symmetry.space_group_name_H-M   'P 1'
#
loop_
_entity.id
_entity.type
_entity.pdbx_description
1 polymer ?
#
loop_
_entity_poly.entity_id
_entity_poly.type
_entity_poly.pdbx_seq_one_letter_code
_entity_poly.pdbx_strand_id
1 'polypeptide(L)'
;FISFQGDCDEDSDCIGDLLCYQRSSSGAGPTVPGCAGDFSSDLSTDFCYQRQGPREYHKKVNNLGTGQYGLCEGDCDYDSDCEGDLLCYQRSADGAGPGVPGCAGEYLEDLETDFCYQRQSPYDYHVKLNNLGTGK
;
A
#
# COMPACT_ATOMS: atom_id res chain seq x y z
N PHE A 1 -19.04 1.92 -18.86
CA PHE A 1 -18.25 3.11 -18.54
C PHE A 1 -17.96 3.05 -17.05
N ILE A 2 -16.70 2.89 -16.66
CA ILE A 2 -16.33 2.98 -15.25
C ILE A 2 -16.35 4.47 -14.93
N SER A 3 -17.23 4.88 -14.02
CA SER A 3 -17.26 6.26 -13.51
C SER A 3 -15.99 6.48 -12.71
N PHE A 4 -15.18 7.45 -13.13
CA PHE A 4 -14.07 7.94 -12.32
C PHE A 4 -14.65 8.76 -11.17
N GLN A 5 -14.37 8.33 -9.95
CA GLN A 5 -14.67 9.07 -8.74
C GLN A 5 -13.35 9.63 -8.21
N GLY A 6 -13.28 10.95 -8.13
CA GLY A 6 -12.18 11.66 -7.48
C GLY A 6 -12.65 12.23 -6.14
N ASP A 7 -11.69 12.83 -5.43
CA ASP A 7 -11.88 13.52 -4.15
C ASP A 7 -12.48 12.61 -3.06
N CYS A 8 -12.04 11.35 -3.01
CA CYS A 8 -12.30 10.50 -1.85
C CYS A 8 -11.37 10.87 -0.71
N ASP A 9 -11.85 10.89 0.53
CA ASP A 9 -11.02 11.07 1.72
C ASP A 9 -10.72 9.70 2.37
N GLU A 10 -11.65 8.76 2.27
CA GLU A 10 -11.54 7.39 2.75
C GLU A 10 -12.19 6.37 1.80
N ASP A 11 -11.92 5.08 1.99
CA ASP A 11 -12.47 4.01 1.15
C ASP A 11 -14.01 4.04 1.10
N SER A 12 -14.66 4.53 2.16
CA SER A 12 -16.12 4.60 2.26
C SER A 12 -16.75 5.64 1.32
N ASP A 13 -15.97 6.59 0.84
CA ASP A 13 -16.41 7.55 -0.18
C ASP A 13 -16.54 6.87 -1.55
N CYS A 14 -15.84 5.77 -1.77
CA CYS A 14 -15.76 5.12 -3.06
C CYS A 14 -16.94 4.19 -3.36
N ILE A 15 -17.40 4.19 -4.62
CA ILE A 15 -18.50 3.32 -5.04
C ILE A 15 -18.07 1.85 -5.03
N GLY A 16 -18.80 1.01 -4.29
CA GLY A 16 -18.62 -0.43 -4.29
C GLY A 16 -17.40 -0.85 -3.49
N ASP A 17 -16.54 -1.68 -4.08
CA ASP A 17 -15.32 -2.21 -3.45
C ASP A 17 -14.05 -1.45 -3.88
N LEU A 18 -14.23 -0.24 -4.40
CA LEU A 18 -13.12 0.63 -4.77
C LEU A 18 -12.48 1.21 -3.50
N LEU A 19 -11.17 1.39 -3.54
CA LEU A 19 -10.40 1.95 -2.44
C LEU A 19 -10.02 3.39 -2.75
N CYS A 20 -9.79 4.19 -1.71
CA CYS A 20 -9.31 5.54 -1.90
C CYS A 20 -7.79 5.57 -2.07
N TYR A 21 -7.35 6.14 -3.19
CA TYR A 21 -5.96 6.41 -3.49
C TYR A 21 -5.62 7.83 -3.03
N GLN A 22 -5.18 7.96 -1.78
CA GLN A 22 -4.79 9.27 -1.23
C GLN A 22 -3.50 9.79 -1.88
N ARG A 23 -3.53 11.04 -2.35
CA ARG A 23 -2.41 11.76 -2.95
C ARG A 23 -2.04 12.92 -2.05
N SER A 24 -0.74 13.16 -1.87
CA SER A 24 -0.27 14.25 -1.02
C SER A 24 0.00 15.50 -1.86
N SER A 25 -0.26 16.69 -1.28
CA SER A 25 0.00 17.98 -1.93
C SER A 25 1.49 18.23 -2.28
N SER A 26 2.40 17.38 -1.79
CA SER A 26 3.84 17.40 -2.05
C SER A 26 4.33 16.32 -3.02
N GLY A 27 3.48 15.36 -3.38
CA GLY A 27 3.89 14.20 -4.18
C GLY A 27 2.70 13.58 -4.88
N ALA A 28 2.66 13.74 -6.19
CA ALA A 28 1.79 12.90 -6.99
C ALA A 28 2.50 12.53 -8.29
N GLY A 29 2.85 11.25 -8.38
CA GLY A 29 3.18 10.60 -9.63
C GLY A 29 2.07 10.82 -10.68
N PRO A 30 2.41 10.75 -11.97
CA PRO A 30 1.48 11.04 -13.08
C PRO A 30 0.34 10.02 -13.22
N THR A 31 0.40 8.89 -12.49
CA THR A 31 -0.43 7.71 -12.74
C THR A 31 -1.12 7.22 -11.47
N VAL A 32 -2.43 7.04 -11.53
CA VAL A 32 -3.18 6.31 -10.50
C VAL A 32 -3.30 4.84 -10.93
N PRO A 33 -2.98 3.84 -10.07
CA PRO A 33 -3.04 2.43 -10.46
C PRO A 33 -4.45 2.04 -10.95
N GLY A 34 -4.53 1.43 -12.14
CA GLY A 34 -5.80 1.02 -12.74
C GLY A 34 -6.59 2.16 -13.43
N CYS A 35 -6.07 3.39 -13.42
CA CYS A 35 -6.68 4.54 -14.06
C CYS A 35 -5.95 4.89 -15.37
N ALA A 36 -6.69 5.02 -16.46
CA ALA A 36 -6.14 5.55 -17.72
C ALA A 36 -6.18 7.08 -17.70
N GLY A 37 -5.03 7.73 -17.64
CA GLY A 37 -4.92 9.19 -17.65
C GLY A 37 -3.54 9.68 -17.21
N ASP A 38 -3.23 10.93 -17.55
CA ASP A 38 -2.11 11.68 -16.99
C ASP A 38 -2.69 12.70 -16.01
N PHE A 39 -2.39 12.52 -14.73
CA PHE A 39 -2.88 13.35 -13.62
C PHE A 39 -1.79 14.27 -13.07
N SER A 40 -0.72 14.51 -13.84
CA SER A 40 0.41 15.34 -13.42
C SER A 40 0.07 16.81 -13.14
N SER A 41 -1.04 17.33 -13.68
CA SER A 41 -1.48 18.72 -13.48
C SER A 41 -2.32 18.93 -12.22
N ASP A 42 -2.75 17.85 -11.56
CA ASP A 42 -3.56 17.88 -10.36
C ASP A 42 -2.93 16.92 -9.37
N LEU A 43 -2.21 17.43 -8.37
CA LEU A 43 -1.47 16.62 -7.40
C LEU A 43 -2.26 16.41 -6.10
N SER A 44 -3.44 17.02 -5.98
CA SER A 44 -4.22 17.06 -4.73
C SER A 44 -5.49 16.23 -4.77
N THR A 45 -6.03 15.93 -5.95
CA THR A 45 -7.23 15.09 -6.03
C THR A 45 -6.88 13.64 -5.72
N ASP A 46 -7.60 13.08 -4.75
CA ASP A 46 -7.61 11.65 -4.43
C ASP A 46 -8.49 10.88 -5.41
N PHE A 47 -8.26 9.59 -5.58
CA PHE A 47 -9.01 8.82 -6.59
C PHE A 47 -9.45 7.45 -6.10
N CYS A 48 -10.68 7.07 -6.44
CA CYS A 48 -11.15 5.71 -6.23
C CYS A 48 -10.52 4.77 -7.25
N TYR A 49 -9.84 3.72 -6.78
CA TYR A 49 -9.11 2.78 -7.62
C TYR A 49 -9.38 1.32 -7.21
N GLN A 50 -9.00 0.39 -8.09
CA GLN A 50 -9.05 -1.03 -7.80
C GLN A 50 -7.65 -1.54 -7.48
N ARG A 51 -7.46 -1.97 -6.23
CA ARG A 51 -6.25 -2.67 -5.79
C ARG A 51 -6.16 -4.05 -6.46
N GLN A 52 -5.03 -4.34 -7.08
CA GLN A 52 -4.78 -5.56 -7.86
C GLN A 52 -4.51 -6.78 -6.97
N GLY A 53 -4.10 -6.55 -5.72
CA GLY A 53 -3.95 -7.62 -4.74
C GLY A 53 -3.35 -7.17 -3.41
N PRO A 54 -3.25 -8.08 -2.43
CA PRO A 54 -2.85 -7.78 -1.05
C PRO A 54 -1.38 -7.39 -0.90
N ARG A 55 -0.59 -7.43 -1.97
CA ARG A 55 0.81 -6.99 -1.98
C ARG A 55 0.99 -5.59 -2.53
N GLU A 56 -0.05 -5.01 -3.11
CA GLU A 56 0.00 -3.63 -3.59
C GLU A 56 -0.16 -2.68 -2.40
N TYR A 57 0.63 -1.61 -2.35
CA TYR A 57 0.47 -0.60 -1.31
C TYR A 57 -0.93 0.00 -1.32
N HIS A 58 -1.48 0.21 -0.13
CA HIS A 58 -2.72 0.94 0.06
C HIS A 58 -2.65 1.76 1.35
N LYS A 59 -2.63 3.07 1.22
CA LYS A 59 -2.65 3.99 2.36
C LYS A 59 -4.11 4.28 2.71
N LYS A 60 -4.52 3.85 3.90
CA LYS A 60 -5.79 4.23 4.52
C LYS A 60 -5.61 5.52 5.32
N VAL A 61 -6.73 6.03 5.83
CA VAL A 61 -6.73 7.06 6.87
C VAL A 61 -5.89 6.58 8.06
N ASN A 62 -5.16 7.50 8.68
CA ASN A 62 -4.34 7.18 9.85
C ASN A 62 -5.20 6.97 11.11
N ASN A 63 -4.60 6.39 12.16
CA ASN A 63 -5.22 6.23 13.48
C ASN A 63 -6.54 5.43 13.50
N LEU A 64 -6.73 4.46 12.61
CA LEU A 64 -7.91 3.57 12.64
C LEU A 64 -7.94 2.68 13.90
N GLY A 65 -6.78 2.48 14.53
CA GLY A 65 -6.61 1.74 15.78
C GLY A 65 -6.19 0.28 15.58
N THR A 66 -6.34 -0.51 16.65
CA THR A 66 -5.82 -1.88 16.71
C THR A 66 -6.42 -2.81 15.64
N GLY A 67 -5.55 -3.49 14.91
CA GLY A 67 -5.89 -4.52 13.93
C GLY A 67 -6.62 -4.04 12.69
N GLN A 68 -6.47 -2.78 12.29
CA GLN A 68 -7.19 -2.17 11.17
C GLN A 68 -6.42 -2.20 9.83
N TYR A 69 -5.13 -2.48 9.86
CA TYR A 69 -4.27 -2.47 8.67
C TYR A 69 -3.80 -3.88 8.29
N GLY A 70 -4.17 -4.33 7.10
CA GLY A 70 -3.73 -5.60 6.52
C GLY A 70 -2.35 -5.53 5.86
N LEU A 71 -1.94 -6.60 5.18
CA LEU A 71 -0.66 -6.64 4.48
C LEU A 71 -0.55 -5.50 3.45
N CYS A 72 0.57 -4.78 3.49
CA CYS A 72 0.88 -3.62 2.64
C CYS A 72 -0.15 -2.48 2.77
N GLU A 73 -0.84 -2.43 3.91
CA GLU A 73 -1.71 -1.31 4.28
C GLU A 73 -1.03 -0.44 5.32
N GLY A 74 -1.11 0.86 5.11
CA GLY A 74 -0.64 1.90 6.02
C GLY A 74 -1.79 2.82 6.40
N ASP A 75 -1.66 3.77 7.32
CA ASP A 75 -0.46 4.26 8.01
C ASP A 75 -0.43 3.72 9.46
N CYS A 76 0.28 2.61 9.71
CA CYS A 76 0.32 1.99 11.05
C CYS A 76 1.30 2.74 11.96
N ASP A 77 0.97 2.96 13.24
CA ASP A 77 1.90 3.58 14.20
C ASP A 77 2.57 2.51 15.08
N TYR A 78 1.87 1.40 15.32
CA TYR A 78 2.31 0.30 16.16
C TYR A 78 2.03 -1.05 15.51
N ASP A 79 2.80 -2.08 15.88
CA ASP A 79 2.52 -3.47 15.47
C ASP A 79 1.07 -3.88 15.79
N SER A 80 0.49 -3.36 16.88
CA SER A 80 -0.89 -3.63 17.27
C SER A 80 -1.93 -3.09 16.29
N ASP A 81 -1.58 -2.13 15.44
CA ASP A 81 -2.49 -1.57 14.45
C ASP A 81 -2.64 -2.51 13.25
N CYS A 82 -1.66 -3.40 13.06
CA CYS A 82 -1.67 -4.40 12.01
C CYS A 82 -2.54 -5.61 12.38
N GLU A 83 -3.17 -6.21 11.37
CA GLU A 83 -3.98 -7.41 11.54
C GLU A 83 -3.14 -8.62 11.95
N GLY A 84 -3.56 -9.33 13.00
CA GLY A 84 -2.98 -10.61 13.39
C GLY A 84 -1.50 -10.52 13.79
N ASP A 85 -0.66 -11.27 13.08
CA ASP A 85 0.79 -11.38 13.35
C ASP A 85 1.64 -10.46 12.44
N LEU A 86 1.00 -9.53 11.73
CA LEU A 86 1.69 -8.53 10.94
C LEU A 86 2.43 -7.53 11.85
N LEU A 87 3.48 -6.95 11.31
CA LEU A 87 4.31 -5.97 12.02
C LEU A 87 4.25 -4.65 11.27
N CYS A 88 4.45 -3.55 11.98
CA CYS A 88 4.49 -2.23 11.37
C CYS A 88 5.91 -1.92 10.86
N TYR A 89 6.06 -1.77 9.54
CA TYR A 89 7.30 -1.34 8.93
C TYR A 89 7.37 0.18 8.95
N GLN A 90 8.05 0.70 9.97
CA GLN A 90 8.27 2.12 10.18
C GLN A 90 9.24 2.67 9.11
N ARG A 91 8.79 3.66 8.33
CA ARG A 91 9.54 4.32 7.26
C ARG A 91 9.99 5.71 7.72
N SER A 92 11.16 6.13 7.25
CA SER A 92 11.76 7.40 7.66
C SER A 92 11.54 8.50 6.63
N ALA A 93 11.26 9.72 7.13
CA ALA A 93 11.06 10.94 6.33
C ALA A 93 12.28 11.37 5.48
N ASP A 94 13.44 10.71 5.61
CA ASP A 94 14.63 10.98 4.79
C ASP A 94 14.58 10.32 3.41
N GLY A 95 13.50 9.61 3.09
CA GLY A 95 13.08 9.40 1.72
C GLY A 95 13.87 8.38 0.89
N ALA A 96 14.84 7.70 1.50
CA ALA A 96 15.70 6.74 0.80
C ALA A 96 15.71 5.38 1.51
N GLY A 97 14.52 4.84 1.79
CA GLY A 97 14.37 3.49 2.35
C GLY A 97 14.14 2.43 1.25
N PRO A 98 14.68 1.20 1.38
CA PRO A 98 14.23 0.09 0.54
C PRO A 98 12.73 -0.15 0.75
N GLY A 99 12.03 -0.59 -0.30
CA GLY A 99 10.61 -0.89 -0.22
C GLY A 99 10.26 -1.89 0.89
N VAL A 100 9.02 -1.84 1.36
CA VAL A 100 8.52 -2.70 2.43
C VAL A 100 8.60 -4.16 2.00
N PRO A 101 9.26 -5.05 2.77
CA PRO A 101 9.46 -6.44 2.37
C PRO A 101 8.15 -7.17 2.07
N GLY A 102 8.03 -7.71 0.85
CA GLY A 102 6.84 -8.45 0.41
C GLY A 102 5.74 -7.60 -0.22
N CYS A 103 5.90 -6.27 -0.22
CA CYS A 103 5.03 -5.33 -0.92
C CYS A 103 5.61 -4.96 -2.30
N ALA A 104 4.73 -4.58 -3.21
CA ALA A 104 5.02 -4.22 -4.59
C ALA A 104 4.11 -3.07 -5.05
N GLY A 105 4.45 -2.46 -6.18
CA GLY A 105 3.73 -1.31 -6.73
C GLY A 105 4.69 -0.19 -7.09
N GLU A 106 4.23 0.73 -7.93
CA GLU A 106 5.05 1.83 -8.47
C GLU A 106 5.22 3.02 -7.51
N TYR A 107 4.72 2.90 -6.28
CA TYR A 107 4.58 4.02 -5.37
C TYR A 107 5.47 3.89 -4.15
N LEU A 108 6.40 4.84 -4.00
CA LEU A 108 6.90 5.31 -2.69
C LEU A 108 7.36 6.79 -2.81
N GLU A 109 6.49 7.69 -3.29
CA GLU A 109 6.73 9.15 -3.19
C GLU A 109 6.39 9.67 -1.78
N ASP A 110 5.36 9.10 -1.14
CA ASP A 110 5.12 9.27 0.29
C ASP A 110 6.07 8.35 1.06
N LEU A 111 7.10 8.97 1.62
CA LEU A 111 8.18 8.28 2.31
C LEU A 111 7.96 8.19 3.82
N GLU A 112 6.92 8.86 4.30
CA GLU A 112 6.55 8.97 5.70
C GLU A 112 5.48 7.94 6.10
N THR A 113 4.75 7.37 5.14
CA THR A 113 3.75 6.34 5.44
C THR A 113 4.38 5.04 5.88
N ASP A 114 3.90 4.50 7.00
CA ASP A 114 4.26 3.20 7.55
C ASP A 114 3.33 2.11 7.04
N PHE A 115 3.82 0.88 6.89
CA PHE A 115 3.00 -0.19 6.33
C PHE A 115 3.14 -1.50 7.09
N CYS A 116 2.01 -2.18 7.26
CA CYS A 116 1.99 -3.51 7.82
C CYS A 116 2.62 -4.53 6.86
N TYR A 117 3.53 -5.34 7.38
CA TYR A 117 4.25 -6.35 6.60
C TYR A 117 4.33 -7.67 7.35
N GLN A 118 4.49 -8.75 6.58
CA GLN A 118 4.77 -10.05 7.15
C GLN A 118 6.29 -10.24 7.26
N ARG A 119 6.78 -10.56 8.46
CA ARG A 119 8.17 -11.00 8.63
C ARG A 119 8.37 -12.26 7.82
N GLN A 120 9.21 -12.21 6.79
CA GLN A 120 9.59 -13.41 6.05
C GLN A 120 10.31 -14.36 7.03
N SER A 121 9.66 -15.48 7.35
CA SER A 121 10.27 -16.49 8.20
C SER A 121 11.51 -17.06 7.50
N PRO A 122 12.63 -17.28 8.21
CA PRO A 122 13.78 -18.00 7.65
C PRO A 122 13.38 -19.38 7.09
N TYR A 123 12.30 -19.97 7.60
CA TYR A 123 11.75 -21.24 7.13
C TYR A 123 11.09 -21.15 5.75
N ASP A 124 10.48 -20.01 5.37
CA ASP A 124 9.85 -19.87 4.04
C ASP A 124 10.91 -19.72 2.92
N TYR A 125 12.06 -19.13 3.26
CA TYR A 125 13.23 -19.09 2.36
C TYR A 125 13.81 -20.49 2.10
N HIS A 126 13.87 -21.35 3.14
CA HIS A 126 14.33 -22.73 2.99
C HIS A 126 13.38 -23.59 2.15
N VAL A 127 12.06 -23.41 2.25
CA VAL A 127 11.09 -24.12 1.39
C VAL A 127 11.26 -23.71 -0.08
N LYS A 128 11.49 -22.44 -0.39
CA LYS A 128 11.76 -21.99 -1.77
C LYS A 128 13.05 -22.57 -2.34
N LEU A 129 14.14 -22.60 -1.57
CA LEU A 129 15.40 -23.24 -2.01
C LEU A 129 15.26 -24.75 -2.21
N ASN A 130 14.49 -25.42 -1.35
CA ASN A 130 14.25 -26.87 -1.46
C ASN A 130 13.32 -27.24 -2.63
N ASN A 131 12.48 -26.29 -3.10
CA ASN A 131 11.61 -26.48 -4.25
C ASN A 131 12.23 -26.03 -5.60
N LEU A 132 13.41 -25.40 -5.57
CA LEU A 132 14.17 -25.00 -6.76
C LEU A 132 15.20 -26.05 -7.22
N GLY A 133 15.27 -27.20 -6.55
CA GLY A 133 16.21 -28.26 -6.88
C GLY A 133 15.65 -29.66 -6.64
N THR A 134 14.92 -30.20 -7.62
CA THR A 134 14.97 -31.63 -8.03
C THR A 134 14.15 -31.84 -9.32
N GLY A 135 14.54 -31.15 -10.39
CA GLY A 135 14.21 -31.58 -11.75
C GLY A 135 15.40 -32.39 -12.29
N LYS A 136 15.34 -33.72 -12.18
CA LYS A 136 16.17 -34.62 -12.98
C LYS A 136 15.67 -34.65 -14.41
#